data_AF-A0A930ALR7-F1
#
_entry.id   AF-A0A930ALR7-F1
#
_cell.length_a   1.000
_cell.length_b   1.000
_cell.length_c   1.000
_cell.angle_alpha   90.00
_cell.angle_beta   90.00
_cell.angle_gamma   90.00
#
_symmetry.space_group_name_H-M   'P 1'
#
loop_
_entity.id
_entity.type
_entity.pdbx_description
1 polymer ?
#
loop_
_entity_poly.entity_id
_entity_poly.type
_entity_poly.pdbx_seq_one_letter_code
_entity_poly.pdbx_strand_id
1 'polypeptide(L)'
;YPMTLIMYEAPHRIEKMLQSCLDVLGDRHICIARELTKVHEEFIRGTISEILPIASELKGEMVVVIEGNQDDYEKDIDMGQILNMVNTSIESGMSTSAAIKEVAKQTGISKNQIYDLVHGKTDQKGVC
;
A
#
# COMPACT_ATOMS: atom_id res chain seq x y z
N TYR A 1 -3.59 -0.50 -3.18
CA TYR A 1 -3.59 -1.22 -1.88
C TYR A 1 -2.16 -1.55 -1.51
N PRO A 2 -1.64 -1.10 -0.34
CA PRO A 2 -0.23 -1.29 0.03
C PRO A 2 0.09 -2.71 0.48
N MET A 3 -0.90 -3.48 0.92
CA MET A 3 -0.71 -4.86 1.36
C MET A 3 -0.91 -5.85 0.21
N THR A 4 -0.30 -7.02 0.34
CA THR A 4 -0.54 -8.18 -0.52
C THR A 4 -2.02 -8.57 -0.51
N LEU A 5 -2.57 -8.82 -1.70
CA LEU A 5 -3.96 -9.24 -1.89
C LEU A 5 -3.98 -10.75 -2.14
N ILE A 6 -4.95 -11.45 -1.53
CA ILE A 6 -5.17 -12.88 -1.76
C ILE A 6 -6.58 -13.08 -2.26
N MET A 7 -6.72 -13.76 -3.40
CA MET A 7 -8.00 -14.02 -4.04
C MET A 7 -8.14 -15.50 -4.38
N TYR A 8 -9.33 -16.04 -4.13
CA TYR A 8 -9.72 -17.36 -4.63
C TYR A 8 -10.40 -17.18 -5.97
N GLU A 9 -9.98 -17.94 -6.98
CA GLU A 9 -10.54 -17.79 -8.32
C GLU A 9 -10.81 -19.15 -8.97
N ALA A 10 -11.86 -19.18 -9.79
CA ALA A 10 -12.24 -20.35 -10.56
C ALA A 10 -11.51 -20.33 -11.92
N PRO A 11 -11.20 -21.50 -12.51
CA PRO A 11 -10.38 -21.58 -13.73
C PRO A 11 -11.01 -20.87 -14.93
N HIS A 12 -12.34 -20.82 -15.01
CA HIS A 12 -13.05 -20.14 -16.11
C HIS A 12 -13.12 -18.61 -15.95
N ARG A 13 -12.67 -18.07 -14.81
CA ARG A 13 -12.71 -16.64 -14.48
C ARG A 13 -11.34 -16.00 -14.38
N ILE A 14 -10.27 -16.78 -14.25
CA ILE A 14 -8.92 -16.28 -13.99
C ILE A 14 -8.45 -15.28 -15.04
N GLU A 15 -8.64 -15.57 -16.32
CA GLU A 15 -8.21 -14.68 -17.41
C GLU A 15 -8.87 -13.32 -17.32
N LYS A 16 -10.20 -13.29 -17.15
CA LYS A 16 -10.96 -12.04 -16.99
C LYS A 16 -10.57 -11.28 -15.73
N MET A 17 -10.29 -12.00 -14.64
CA MET A 17 -9.86 -11.42 -13.37
C MET A 17 -8.48 -10.79 -13.51
N LEU A 18 -7.51 -11.49 -14.11
CA LEU A 18 -6.17 -10.98 -14.37
C LEU A 18 -6.19 -9.75 -15.28
N GLN A 19 -7.02 -9.74 -16.33
CA GLN A 19 -7.20 -8.55 -17.17
C GLN A 19 -7.72 -7.36 -16.35
N SER A 20 -8.73 -7.59 -15.50
CA SER A 20 -9.27 -6.53 -14.63
C SER A 20 -8.23 -6.05 -13.61
N CYS A 21 -7.39 -6.95 -13.10
CA CYS A 21 -6.29 -6.61 -12.21
C CYS A 21 -5.22 -5.78 -12.95
N LEU A 22 -4.87 -6.14 -14.18
CA LEU A 22 -3.93 -5.36 -14.99
C LEU A 22 -4.45 -3.94 -15.23
N ASP A 23 -5.73 -3.80 -15.58
CA ASP A 23 -6.36 -2.52 -15.88
C ASP A 23 -6.47 -1.60 -14.65
N VAL A 24 -6.72 -2.17 -13.46
CA VAL A 24 -6.99 -1.40 -12.23
C VAL A 24 -5.74 -1.25 -11.35
N LEU A 25 -4.93 -2.30 -11.23
CA LEU A 25 -3.79 -2.39 -10.32
C LEU A 25 -2.44 -2.18 -11.02
N GLY A 26 -2.41 -2.24 -12.36
CA GLY A 26 -1.19 -2.22 -13.15
C GLY A 26 -0.51 -3.59 -13.23
N ASP A 27 0.67 -3.63 -13.85
CA ASP A 27 1.41 -4.87 -14.08
C ASP A 27 2.23 -5.28 -12.84
N ARG A 28 1.58 -5.95 -11.90
CA ARG A 28 2.16 -6.36 -10.61
C ARG A 28 2.72 -7.76 -10.64
N HIS A 29 3.63 -8.09 -9.72
CA HIS A 29 3.97 -9.48 -9.49
C HIS A 29 2.81 -10.25 -8.85
N ILE A 30 2.61 -11.47 -9.32
CA ILE A 30 1.61 -12.40 -8.80
C ILE A 30 2.20 -13.80 -8.59
N CYS A 31 1.54 -14.57 -7.73
CA CYS A 31 1.75 -16.00 -7.55
C CYS A 31 0.40 -16.71 -7.64
N ILE A 32 0.27 -17.64 -8.58
CA ILE A 32 -0.89 -18.53 -8.68
C ILE A 32 -0.50 -19.87 -8.06
N ALA A 33 -1.18 -20.24 -6.97
CA ALA A 33 -1.03 -21.52 -6.29
C ALA A 33 -2.22 -22.43 -6.62
N ARG A 34 -1.93 -23.66 -7.05
CA ARG A 34 -2.93 -24.65 -7.48
C ARG A 34 -2.67 -26.02 -6.87
N GLU A 35 -3.74 -26.80 -6.75
CA GLU A 35 -3.70 -28.21 -6.30
C GLU A 35 -3.09 -28.44 -4.90
N LEU A 36 -3.33 -27.50 -3.97
CA LEU A 36 -2.79 -27.48 -2.59
C LEU A 36 -3.06 -28.73 -1.71
N THR A 37 -3.91 -29.66 -2.15
CA THR A 37 -4.27 -30.87 -1.41
C THR A 37 -3.74 -32.16 -2.03
N LYS A 38 -3.06 -32.08 -3.19
CA LYS A 38 -2.42 -33.21 -3.85
C LYS A 38 -0.90 -33.09 -3.69
N VAL A 39 -0.19 -34.22 -3.76
CA VAL A 39 1.29 -34.30 -3.62
C VAL A 39 2.06 -33.43 -4.63
N HIS A 40 1.37 -32.87 -5.63
CA HIS A 40 1.93 -32.03 -6.69
C HIS A 40 1.36 -30.61 -6.60
N GLU A 41 1.79 -29.84 -5.60
CA GLU A 41 1.51 -28.41 -5.55
C GLU A 41 2.26 -27.69 -6.68
N GLU A 42 1.56 -26.81 -7.40
CA GLU A 42 2.14 -25.99 -8.46
C GLU A 42 2.04 -24.51 -8.08
N PHE A 43 3.16 -23.79 -8.22
CA PHE A 43 3.24 -22.35 -7.99
C PHE A 43 3.81 -21.65 -9.23
N ILE A 44 2.98 -20.85 -9.88
CA ILE A 44 3.35 -20.07 -11.06
C ILE A 44 3.58 -18.63 -10.61
N ARG A 45 4.79 -18.10 -10.85
CA ARG A 45 5.19 -16.74 -10.46
C ARG A 45 5.58 -15.94 -11.70
N GLY A 46 5.25 -14.65 -11.68
CA GLY A 46 5.54 -13.73 -12.77
C GLY A 46 4.77 -12.43 -12.57
N THR A 47 4.88 -11.53 -13.52
CA THR A 47 3.98 -10.38 -13.64
C THR A 47 2.60 -10.82 -14.17
N ILE A 48 1.59 -9.97 -14.00
CA ILE A 48 0.27 -10.23 -14.59
C ILE A 48 0.40 -10.42 -16.10
N SER A 49 1.19 -9.59 -16.78
CA SER A 49 1.39 -9.65 -18.24
C SER A 49 2.11 -10.92 -18.71
N GLU A 50 3.02 -11.47 -17.91
CA GLU A 50 3.70 -12.75 -18.22
C GLU A 50 2.77 -13.96 -18.07
N ILE A 51 1.82 -13.89 -17.12
CA ILE A 51 0.94 -15.02 -16.79
C ILE A 51 -0.36 -14.99 -17.61
N LEU A 52 -0.83 -13.81 -18.00
CA LEU A 52 -2.07 -13.64 -18.78
C LEU A 52 -2.15 -14.55 -20.04
N PRO A 53 -1.08 -14.74 -20.83
CA PRO A 53 -1.12 -15.59 -22.03
C PRO A 53 -1.40 -17.07 -21.75
N ILE A 54 -1.07 -17.56 -20.56
CA ILE A 54 -1.29 -18.97 -20.17
C ILE A 54 -2.50 -19.13 -19.25
N ALA A 55 -3.17 -18.04 -18.87
CA ALA A 55 -4.23 -18.04 -17.86
C ALA A 55 -5.41 -18.95 -18.24
N SER A 56 -5.80 -18.99 -19.51
CA SER A 56 -6.89 -19.82 -20.02
C SER A 56 -6.60 -21.33 -19.94
N GLU A 57 -5.33 -21.72 -19.85
CA GLU A 57 -4.90 -23.12 -19.78
C GLU A 57 -4.89 -23.64 -18.33
N LEU A 58 -4.96 -22.75 -17.34
CA LEU A 58 -4.92 -23.10 -15.92
C LEU A 58 -6.23 -23.79 -15.49
N LYS A 59 -6.11 -24.92 -14.80
CA LYS A 59 -7.25 -25.76 -14.40
C LYS A 59 -7.34 -25.95 -12.89
N GLY A 60 -8.56 -26.18 -12.41
CA GLY A 60 -8.83 -26.37 -10.98
C GLY A 60 -8.88 -25.06 -10.21
N GLU A 61 -9.29 -25.16 -8.94
CA GLU A 61 -9.37 -24.03 -8.03
C GLU A 61 -7.96 -23.50 -7.72
N MET A 62 -7.85 -22.17 -7.68
CA MET A 62 -6.56 -21.50 -7.52
C MET A 62 -6.64 -20.37 -6.51
N VAL A 63 -5.51 -20.16 -5.84
CA VAL A 63 -5.26 -19.00 -5.00
C VAL A 63 -4.32 -18.08 -5.73
N VAL A 64 -4.75 -16.85 -5.98
CA VAL A 64 -3.95 -15.79 -6.60
C VAL A 64 -3.48 -14.85 -5.51
N VAL A 65 -2.17 -14.73 -5.35
CA VAL A 65 -1.52 -13.78 -4.46
C VAL A 65 -0.97 -12.65 -5.31
N ILE A 66 -1.39 -11.42 -5.07
CA ILE A 66 -0.98 -10.23 -5.82
C ILE A 66 -0.16 -9.31 -4.93
N GLU A 67 0.96 -8.84 -5.45
CA GLU A 67 1.82 -7.88 -4.80
C GLU A 67 1.06 -6.61 -4.35
N GLY A 68 1.42 -6.14 -3.15
CA GLY A 68 0.98 -4.84 -2.65
C GLY A 68 1.48 -3.71 -3.56
N ASN A 69 0.93 -2.52 -3.38
CA ASN A 69 1.46 -1.36 -4.06
C ASN A 69 2.82 -1.01 -3.45
N GLN A 70 3.86 -0.94 -4.28
CA GLN A 70 5.18 -0.46 -3.87
C GLN A 70 5.30 1.06 -3.94
N ASP A 71 4.31 1.78 -4.48
CA ASP A 71 4.25 3.22 -4.23
C ASP A 71 4.14 3.42 -2.73
N ASP A 72 5.20 3.97 -2.14
CA ASP A 72 5.30 4.28 -0.73
C ASP A 72 4.07 5.09 -0.29
N TYR A 73 3.13 4.38 0.35
CA TYR A 73 2.14 5.01 1.21
C TYR A 73 2.72 5.24 2.61
N GLU A 74 4.02 5.07 2.79
CA GLU A 74 4.73 6.01 3.63
C GLU A 74 4.76 7.32 2.84
N LYS A 75 3.86 8.26 3.17
CA LYS A 75 4.32 9.64 3.13
C LYS A 75 5.55 9.61 4.02
N ASP A 76 6.72 9.60 3.40
CA ASP A 76 7.96 9.94 4.07
C ASP A 76 7.75 11.41 4.44
N ILE A 77 7.09 11.58 5.59
CA ILE A 77 6.72 12.87 6.11
C ILE A 77 8.05 13.46 6.50
N ASP A 78 8.59 14.29 5.62
CA ASP A 78 9.75 15.08 5.98
C ASP A 78 9.33 15.96 7.15
N MET A 79 9.76 15.55 8.34
CA MET A 79 9.46 16.22 9.59
C MET A 79 9.95 17.66 9.55
N GLY A 80 11.01 17.93 8.79
CA GLY A 80 11.51 19.25 8.49
C GLY A 80 10.52 20.07 7.66
N GLN A 81 9.88 19.48 6.64
CA GLN A 81 8.83 20.15 5.87
C GLN A 81 7.62 20.50 6.74
N ILE A 82 7.19 19.61 7.63
CA ILE A 82 6.08 19.90 8.55
C ILE A 82 6.42 21.04 9.51
N LEU A 83 7.62 20.99 10.10
CA LEU A 83 8.08 22.06 10.98
C LEU A 83 8.13 23.40 10.24
N ASN A 84 8.64 23.40 9.01
CA ASN A 84 8.65 24.60 8.16
C ASN A 84 7.24 25.11 7.87
N MET A 85 6.29 24.25 7.48
CA MET A 85 4.89 24.64 7.23
C MET A 85 4.22 25.24 8.48
N VAL A 86 4.46 24.64 9.65
CA VAL A 86 3.95 25.17 10.92
C VAL A 86 4.58 26.53 11.24
N ASN A 87 5.91 26.66 11.10
CA ASN A 87 6.63 27.91 11.34
C ASN A 87 6.19 29.03 10.39
N THR A 88 6.06 28.75 9.08
CA THR A 88 5.52 29.72 8.11
C THR A 88 4.10 30.16 8.46
N SER A 89 3.27 29.23 8.96
CA SER A 89 1.92 29.58 9.41
C SER A 89 1.95 30.48 10.65
N ILE A 90 2.87 30.25 11.58
CA ILE A 90 3.08 31.11 12.75
C ILE A 90 3.60 32.49 12.33
N GLU A 91 4.56 32.55 11.41
CA GLU A 91 5.10 33.79 10.83
C GLU A 91 4.02 34.60 10.11
N SER A 92 3.03 33.93 9.51
CA SER A 92 1.85 34.58 8.91
C SER A 92 0.85 35.16 9.94
N GLY A 93 1.16 35.08 11.23
CA GLY A 93 0.37 35.65 12.33
C GLY A 93 -0.66 34.68 12.95
N MET A 94 -0.62 33.39 12.59
CA MET A 94 -1.48 32.39 13.22
C MET A 94 -0.94 31.96 14.59
N SER A 95 -1.84 31.61 15.52
CA SER A 95 -1.43 30.97 16.77
C SER A 95 -0.90 29.55 16.51
N THR A 96 0.00 29.06 17.35
CA THR A 96 0.58 27.70 17.24
C THR A 96 -0.49 26.62 17.11
N SER A 97 -1.59 26.74 17.86
CA SER A 97 -2.72 25.80 17.79
C SER A 97 -3.47 25.86 16.45
N ALA A 98 -3.64 27.07 15.89
CA ALA A 98 -4.26 27.25 14.59
C ALA A 98 -3.38 26.71 13.46
N ALA A 99 -2.07 26.98 13.50
CA ALA A 99 -1.08 26.46 12.57
C ALA A 99 -1.05 24.92 12.55
N ILE A 100 -1.01 24.28 13.73
CA ILE A 100 -1.07 22.81 13.84
C ILE A 100 -2.37 22.26 13.22
N LYS A 101 -3.52 22.92 13.46
CA LYS A 101 -4.81 22.50 12.91
C LYS A 101 -4.86 22.62 11.39
N GLU A 102 -4.26 23.66 10.83
CA GLU A 102 -4.22 23.91 9.39
C GLU A 102 -3.27 22.91 8.70
N VAL A 103 -2.07 22.72 9.23
CA VAL A 103 -1.09 21.75 8.69
C VAL A 103 -1.61 20.32 8.80
N ALA A 104 -2.30 19.95 9.90
CA ALA A 104 -2.95 18.64 10.03
C ALA A 104 -4.00 18.41 8.92
N LYS A 105 -4.75 19.44 8.55
CA LYS A 105 -5.77 19.37 7.49
C LYS A 105 -5.13 19.22 6.10
N GLN A 106 -4.02 19.91 5.85
CA GLN A 106 -3.31 19.88 4.57
C GLN A 106 -2.50 18.59 4.37
N THR A 107 -1.87 18.09 5.43
CA THR A 107 -0.99 16.91 5.37
C THR A 107 -1.73 15.60 5.68
N GLY A 108 -2.89 15.66 6.33
CA GLY A 108 -3.66 14.49 6.77
C GLY A 108 -3.11 13.81 8.03
N ILE A 109 -2.12 14.42 8.69
CA ILE A 109 -1.46 13.88 9.89
C ILE A 109 -2.22 14.28 11.13
N SER A 110 -2.17 13.45 12.17
CA SER A 110 -2.86 13.76 13.42
C SER A 110 -2.28 15.01 14.09
N LYS A 111 -3.15 15.83 14.69
CA LYS A 111 -2.75 17.04 15.42
C LYS A 111 -1.77 16.73 16.56
N ASN A 112 -1.94 15.57 17.20
CA ASN A 112 -1.09 15.14 18.31
C ASN A 112 0.32 14.88 17.82
N GLN A 113 0.48 14.17 16.69
CA GLN A 113 1.79 13.96 16.08
C GLN A 113 2.48 15.29 15.78
N ILE A 114 1.81 16.23 15.10
CA ILE A 114 2.41 17.54 14.78
C ILE A 114 2.74 18.33 16.07
N TYR A 115 1.89 18.27 17.09
CA TYR A 115 2.14 18.91 18.39
C TYR A 115 3.41 18.36 19.05
N ASP A 116 3.60 17.04 19.04
CA ASP A 116 4.76 16.37 19.63
C ASP A 116 6.06 16.74 18.88
N LEU A 117 5.98 16.96 17.57
CA LEU A 117 7.11 17.44 16.75
C LEU A 117 7.50 18.87 17.06
N VAL A 118 6.51 19.76 17.18
CA VAL A 118 6.75 21.17 17.51
C VAL A 118 7.33 21.33 18.93
N HIS A 119 6.94 20.45 19.87
CA HIS A 119 7.33 20.54 21.28
C HIS A 119 8.41 19.51 21.68
N GLY A 120 9.01 18.80 20.73
CA GLY A 120 10.18 17.94 20.95
C GLY A 120 9.94 16.75 21.90
N LYS A 121 8.73 16.17 21.93
CA LYS A 121 8.49 14.93 22.68
C LYS A 121 8.80 13.72 21.81
N THR A 122 10.07 13.36 21.73
CA THR A 122 10.49 12.06 21.22
C THR A 122 10.15 11.01 22.29
N ASP A 123 8.96 10.42 22.22
CA ASP A 123 8.68 9.20 22.99
C ASP A 123 9.61 8.09 22.49
N GLN A 124 10.60 7.76 23.31
CA GLN A 124 11.32 6.49 23.23
C GLN A 124 10.32 5.34 23.38
N LYS A 125 9.90 4.76 22.26
CA LYS A 125 9.40 3.38 22.18
C LYS A 125 10.06 2.81 20.93
N GLY A 126 11.06 1.96 20.99
CA GLY A 126 11.22 0.80 21.86
C GLY A 126 11.69 -0.26 20.87
N VAL A 127 13.00 -0.47 20.83
CA VAL A 127 13.58 -1.65 20.18
C VAL A 127 13.01 -2.85 20.92
N CYS A 128 12.28 -3.68 20.20
CA CYS A 128 12.00 -5.05 20.55
C CYS A 128 12.80 -5.92 19.58
#